data_AF-A0A534NPH8-F1
#
_entry.id   AF-A0A534NPH8-F1
#
_cell.length_a   1.000
_cell.length_b   1.000
_cell.length_c   1.000
_cell.angle_alpha   90.00
_cell.angle_beta   90.00
_cell.angle_gamma   90.00
#
_symmetry.space_group_name_H-M   'P 1'
#
loop_
_entity.id
_entity.type
_entity.pdbx_description
1 polymer ?
#
loop_
_entity_poly.entity_id
_entity_poly.type
_entity_poly.pdbx_seq_one_letter_code
_entity_poly.pdbx_strand_id
1 'polypeptide(L)'
;MPTKAIWQGKECDVRVDSDLEANWSVSILSGEYDPVSLIRRPAAPLMIKLRAKTRWLAMDAGLRALKAQGKISDYTIEPRPQSELDAEAAEKAKLAAKRVAGAKAVAEEEEEA
;
A
#
# COMPACT_ATOMS: atom_id res chain seq x y z
N MET A 1 -11.49 9.18 -7.12
CA MET A 1 -12.29 8.16 -7.82
C MET A 1 -12.12 6.88 -7.05
N PRO A 2 -13.08 6.42 -6.22
CA PRO A 2 -12.86 5.34 -5.25
C PRO A 2 -12.08 4.16 -5.84
N THR A 3 -11.17 3.58 -5.06
CA THR A 3 -10.38 2.43 -5.50
C THR A 3 -11.28 1.20 -5.60
N LYS A 4 -11.25 0.55 -6.76
CA LYS A 4 -12.14 -0.56 -7.09
C LYS A 4 -11.36 -1.73 -7.68
N ALA A 5 -11.86 -2.93 -7.46
CA ALA A 5 -11.29 -4.17 -7.99
C ALA A 5 -12.35 -4.99 -8.72
N ILE A 6 -11.98 -5.68 -9.79
CA ILE A 6 -12.86 -6.60 -10.51
C ILE A 6 -12.68 -8.01 -9.93
N TRP A 7 -13.67 -8.45 -9.17
CA TRP A 7 -13.71 -9.77 -8.56
C TRP A 7 -14.89 -10.56 -9.13
N GLN A 8 -14.62 -11.75 -9.71
CA GLN A 8 -15.63 -12.59 -10.37
C GLN A 8 -16.48 -11.83 -11.42
N GLY A 9 -15.87 -10.88 -12.13
CA GLY A 9 -16.56 -10.05 -13.13
C GLY A 9 -17.44 -8.94 -12.55
N LYS A 10 -17.49 -8.78 -11.23
CA LYS A 10 -18.18 -7.67 -10.55
C LYS A 10 -17.19 -6.61 -10.09
N GLU A 11 -17.61 -5.36 -10.16
CA GLU A 11 -16.85 -4.24 -9.61
C GLU A 11 -17.10 -4.17 -8.10
N CYS A 12 -16.03 -4.32 -7.32
CA CYS A 12 -16.05 -4.39 -5.87
C CYS A 12 -15.25 -3.26 -5.25
N ASP A 13 -15.72 -2.76 -4.12
CA ASP A 13 -15.01 -1.71 -3.38
C ASP A 13 -13.82 -2.29 -2.62
N VAL A 14 -12.76 -1.50 -2.50
CA VAL A 14 -11.54 -1.89 -1.78
C VAL A 14 -11.41 -1.10 -0.50
N ARG A 15 -11.19 -1.80 0.61
CA ARG A 15 -10.97 -1.23 1.93
C ARG A 15 -9.55 -1.52 2.41
N VAL A 16 -8.92 -0.52 3.01
CA VAL A 16 -7.60 -0.67 3.64
C VAL A 16 -7.72 -0.26 5.09
N ASP A 17 -7.47 -1.21 5.99
CA ASP A 17 -7.52 -1.05 7.44
C ASP A 17 -6.14 -1.29 8.06
N SER A 18 -5.89 -0.67 9.22
CA SER A 18 -4.71 -0.96 10.03
C SER A 18 -4.83 -2.36 10.66
N ASP A 19 -3.78 -3.18 10.53
CA ASP A 19 -3.70 -4.52 11.12
C ASP A 19 -2.56 -4.56 12.14
N LEU A 20 -2.81 -5.18 13.30
CA LEU A 20 -1.83 -5.20 14.40
C LEU A 20 -0.62 -6.09 14.11
N GLU A 21 -0.76 -7.13 13.28
CA GLU A 21 0.31 -8.10 13.00
C GLU A 21 1.15 -7.68 11.79
N ALA A 22 0.47 -7.13 10.78
CA ALA A 22 1.04 -6.82 9.48
C ALA A 22 1.10 -5.33 9.15
N ASN A 23 0.71 -4.43 10.07
CA ASN A 23 0.52 -2.99 9.85
C ASN A 23 -0.70 -2.65 8.99
N TRP A 24 -0.92 -3.33 7.86
CA TRP A 24 -2.08 -3.08 6.99
C TRP A 24 -2.79 -4.36 6.55
N SER A 25 -4.10 -4.24 6.32
CA SER A 25 -4.94 -5.23 5.67
C SER A 25 -5.70 -4.58 4.52
N VAL A 26 -5.70 -5.24 3.35
CA VAL A 26 -6.45 -4.83 2.16
C VAL A 26 -7.56 -5.86 1.95
N SER A 27 -8.80 -5.39 1.94
CA SER A 27 -10.01 -6.19 1.85
C SER A 27 -10.82 -5.79 0.62
N ILE A 28 -11.29 -6.77 -0.14
CA ILE A 28 -12.24 -6.54 -1.24
C ILE A 28 -13.63 -6.80 -0.71
N LEU A 29 -14.48 -5.79 -0.79
CA LEU A 29 -15.86 -5.83 -0.33
C LEU A 29 -16.76 -6.26 -1.48
N SER A 30 -17.45 -7.38 -1.29
CA SER A 30 -18.39 -7.90 -2.29
C SER A 30 -19.65 -7.04 -2.47
N GLY A 31 -19.90 -6.09 -1.57
CA GLY A 31 -21.14 -5.31 -1.50
C GLY A 31 -22.30 -6.05 -0.83
N GLU A 32 -22.16 -7.37 -0.61
CA GLU A 32 -23.12 -8.19 0.12
C GLU A 32 -22.84 -8.11 1.62
N TYR A 33 -23.85 -8.39 2.45
CA TYR A 33 -23.67 -8.49 3.90
C TYR A 33 -23.11 -9.86 4.28
N ASP A 34 -22.24 -9.89 5.28
CA ASP A 34 -21.73 -11.15 5.81
C ASP A 34 -22.86 -11.94 6.51
N PRO A 35 -23.26 -13.11 5.99
CA PRO A 35 -24.38 -13.88 6.53
C PRO A 35 -24.07 -14.51 7.90
N VAL A 36 -22.79 -14.59 8.29
CA VAL A 36 -22.35 -15.22 9.55
C VAL A 36 -22.16 -14.18 10.66
N SER A 37 -22.16 -12.89 10.31
CA SER A 37 -21.93 -11.83 11.28
C SER A 37 -23.21 -11.48 12.04
N LEU A 38 -23.10 -11.43 13.38
CA LEU A 38 -24.16 -10.92 14.26
C LEU A 38 -24.48 -9.43 14.03
N ILE A 39 -23.57 -8.69 13.38
CA ILE A 39 -23.71 -7.27 13.05
C ILE A 39 -23.70 -7.12 11.53
N ARG A 40 -24.52 -6.21 11.00
CA ARG A 40 -24.52 -5.83 9.57
C ARG A 40 -23.15 -5.26 9.17
N ARG A 41 -22.27 -6.13 8.67
CA ARG A 41 -20.97 -5.78 8.10
C ARG A 41 -20.91 -6.22 6.63
N PRO A 42 -20.30 -5.41 5.74
CA PRO A 42 -20.06 -5.84 4.36
C PRO A 42 -19.11 -7.05 4.37
N ALA A 43 -19.44 -8.06 3.57
CA ALA A 43 -18.64 -9.25 3.41
C ALA A 43 -17.35 -8.91 2.64
N ALA A 44 -16.22 -9.30 3.24
CA ALA A 44 -14.89 -9.16 2.69
C ALA A 44 -14.34 -10.55 2.30
N PRO A 45 -14.79 -11.14 1.18
CA PRO A 45 -14.39 -12.49 0.78
C PRO A 45 -12.90 -12.64 0.49
N LEU A 46 -12.21 -11.55 0.13
CA LEU A 46 -10.78 -11.53 -0.07
C LEU A 46 -10.14 -10.52 0.87
N MET A 47 -9.15 -10.98 1.61
CA MET A 47 -8.32 -10.16 2.49
C MET A 47 -6.85 -10.55 2.33
N ILE A 48 -5.97 -9.57 2.28
CA ILE A 48 -4.53 -9.76 2.31
C ILE A 48 -3.90 -8.84 3.35
N LYS A 49 -3.06 -9.41 4.20
CA LYS A 49 -2.29 -8.68 5.21
C LYS A 49 -0.88 -8.42 4.68
N LEU A 50 -0.39 -7.20 4.81
CA LEU A 50 0.93 -6.83 4.27
C LEU A 50 1.53 -5.62 4.98
N ARG A 51 2.85 -5.59 5.06
CA ARG A 51 3.62 -4.48 5.62
C ARG A 51 3.93 -3.45 4.54
N ALA A 52 3.52 -2.21 4.77
CA ALA A 52 3.84 -1.08 3.92
C ALA A 52 4.04 0.18 4.76
N LYS A 53 4.78 1.15 4.19
CA LYS A 53 5.07 2.43 4.87
C LYS A 53 3.85 3.34 4.96
N THR A 54 3.00 3.32 3.94
CA THR A 54 1.78 4.15 3.88
C THR A 54 0.59 3.31 3.48
N ARG A 55 -0.61 3.81 3.81
CA ARG A 55 -1.88 3.19 3.42
C ARG A 55 -2.00 3.02 1.91
N TRP A 56 -1.52 4.00 1.14
CA TRP A 56 -1.57 3.94 -0.32
C TRP A 56 -0.65 2.85 -0.87
N LEU A 57 0.58 2.76 -0.36
CA LEU A 57 1.51 1.68 -0.74
C LEU A 57 0.96 0.31 -0.35
N ALA A 58 0.26 0.21 0.78
CA ALA A 58 -0.43 -1.01 1.15
C ALA A 58 -1.49 -1.40 0.13
N MET A 59 -2.28 -0.43 -0.32
CA MET A 59 -3.32 -0.60 -1.32
C MET A 59 -2.77 -1.10 -2.66
N ASP A 60 -1.74 -0.42 -3.20
CA ASP A 60 -1.09 -0.82 -4.48
C ASP A 60 -0.48 -2.21 -4.40
N ALA A 61 0.31 -2.47 -3.35
CA ALA A 61 0.95 -3.77 -3.16
C ALA A 61 -0.07 -4.90 -2.96
N GLY A 62 -1.13 -4.63 -2.18
CA GLY A 62 -2.21 -5.59 -1.93
C GLY A 62 -2.98 -5.96 -3.19
N LEU A 63 -3.38 -4.96 -3.98
CA LEU A 63 -4.10 -5.19 -5.24
C LEU A 63 -3.24 -5.88 -6.28
N ARG A 64 -1.96 -5.48 -6.41
CA ARG A 64 -1.01 -6.16 -7.30
C ARG A 64 -0.82 -7.63 -6.90
N ALA A 65 -0.69 -7.90 -5.60
CA ALA A 65 -0.56 -9.27 -5.10
C ALA A 65 -1.84 -10.10 -5.35
N LEU A 66 -3.03 -9.53 -5.14
CA LEU A 66 -4.30 -10.21 -5.41
C LEU A 66 -4.47 -10.52 -6.91
N LYS A 67 -4.04 -9.61 -7.79
CA LYS A 67 -4.03 -9.85 -9.25
C LYS A 67 -3.02 -10.92 -9.64
N ALA A 68 -1.81 -10.87 -9.08
CA ALA A 68 -0.78 -11.89 -9.30
C ALA A 68 -1.20 -13.28 -8.82
N GLN A 69 -2.01 -13.36 -7.75
CA GLN A 69 -2.60 -14.61 -7.26
C GLN A 69 -3.80 -15.08 -8.10
N GLY A 70 -4.23 -14.33 -9.12
CA GLY A 70 -5.42 -14.64 -9.91
C GLY A 70 -6.74 -14.51 -9.15
N LYS A 71 -6.72 -13.87 -7.98
CA LYS A 71 -7.92 -13.68 -7.14
C LYS A 71 -8.81 -12.57 -7.68
N ILE A 72 -8.22 -11.56 -8.32
CA ILE A 72 -8.94 -10.51 -9.04
C ILE A 72 -8.49 -10.45 -10.48
N SER A 73 -9.41 -10.05 -11.35
CA SER A 73 -9.15 -9.94 -12.78
C SER A 73 -8.43 -8.63 -13.11
N ASP A 74 -8.87 -7.53 -12.50
CA ASP A 74 -8.29 -6.20 -12.69
C ASP A 74 -8.58 -5.26 -11.52
N TYR A 75 -7.98 -4.07 -11.51
CA TYR A 75 -8.26 -3.05 -10.50
C TYR A 75 -7.93 -1.63 -10.97
N THR A 76 -8.61 -0.65 -10.37
CA THR A 76 -8.39 0.78 -10.57
C THR A 76 -8.07 1.41 -9.21
N ILE A 77 -6.94 2.10 -9.13
CA ILE A 77 -6.45 2.75 -7.91
C ILE A 77 -6.64 4.26 -7.99
N GLU A 78 -7.01 4.88 -6.86
CA GLU A 78 -6.99 6.34 -6.74
C GLU A 78 -5.59 6.91 -6.95
N PRO A 79 -5.47 8.02 -7.70
CA PRO A 79 -4.19 8.71 -7.84
C PRO A 79 -3.65 9.03 -6.44
N ARG A 80 -2.35 8.80 -6.26
CA ARG A 80 -1.68 8.97 -4.98
C ARG A 80 -1.86 10.43 -4.51
N PRO A 81 -2.20 10.67 -3.24
CA PRO A 81 -2.26 12.04 -2.73
C PRO A 81 -0.89 12.69 -2.88
N GLN A 82 -0.87 13.89 -3.49
CA GLN A 82 0.35 14.64 -3.79
C GLN A 82 1.25 14.81 -2.54
N SER A 83 0.63 15.02 -1.37
CA SER A 83 1.33 15.15 -0.09
C SER A 83 2.18 13.94 0.30
N GLU A 84 1.80 12.71 -0.07
CA GLU A 84 2.63 11.52 0.16
C GLU A 84 3.78 11.41 -0.86
N LEU A 85 3.56 11.86 -2.10
CA LEU A 85 4.62 11.93 -3.11
C LEU A 85 5.70 12.93 -2.70
N ASP A 86 5.28 14.10 -2.19
CA ASP A 86 6.18 15.15 -1.74
C ASP A 86 6.96 14.73 -0.49
N ALA A 87 6.31 14.05 0.47
CA ALA A 87 6.98 13.51 1.65
C ALA A 87 8.00 12.41 1.31
N GLU A 88 7.68 11.52 0.36
CA GLU A 88 8.62 10.48 -0.09
C GLU A 88 9.79 11.07 -0.88
N ALA A 89 9.55 12.10 -1.70
CA ALA A 89 10.60 12.85 -2.39
C ALA A 89 11.51 13.60 -1.40
N ALA A 90 10.94 14.23 -0.37
CA ALA A 90 11.69 14.92 0.66
C ALA A 90 12.56 13.96 1.50
N GLU A 91 12.03 12.78 1.86
CA GLU A 91 12.81 11.76 2.56
C GLU A 91 13.90 11.16 1.67
N LYS A 92 13.62 10.92 0.38
CA LYS A 92 14.63 10.46 -0.59
C LYS A 92 15.71 11.51 -0.81
N ALA A 93 15.35 12.80 -0.83
CA ALA A 93 16.30 13.92 -0.91
C ALA A 93 17.16 14.03 0.36
N LYS A 94 16.58 13.88 1.56
CA LYS A 94 17.35 13.84 2.81
C LYS A 94 18.31 12.65 2.86
N LEU A 95 17.88 11.48 2.37
CA LEU A 95 18.70 10.27 2.38
C LEU A 95 19.82 10.35 1.32
N ALA A 96 19.55 10.97 0.17
CA ALA A 96 20.57 11.31 -0.82
C ALA A 96 21.56 12.33 -0.27
N ALA A 97 21.09 13.39 0.41
CA ALA A 97 21.95 14.37 1.07
C ALA A 97 22.83 13.75 2.17
N LYS A 98 22.28 12.83 2.98
CA LYS A 98 23.06 12.06 3.96
C LYS A 98 24.12 11.17 3.31
N ARG A 99 23.80 10.52 2.18
CA ARG A 99 24.77 9.72 1.42
C ARG A 99 25.89 10.57 0.82
N VAL A 100 25.58 11.75 0.28
CA VAL A 100 26.58 12.67 -0.27
C VAL A 100 27.45 13.27 0.85
N ALA A 101 26.87 13.61 2.00
CA ALA A 101 27.63 14.08 3.16
C ALA A 101 28.57 13.00 3.73
N GLY A 102 28.11 11.74 3.81
CA GLY A 102 28.96 10.62 4.21
C GLY A 102 30.08 10.31 3.22
N ALA A 103 29.82 10.44 1.91
CA ALA A 103 30.85 10.29 0.89
C ALA A 103 31.90 11.43 0.92
N LYS A 104 31.49 12.64 1.32
CA LYS A 104 32.41 13.78 1.45
C LYS A 104 33.31 13.67 2.70
N ALA A 105 32.77 13.14 3.80
CA ALA A 105 33.53 12.91 5.03
C ALA A 105 34.59 11.80 4.90
N VAL A 106 34.33 10.76 4.10
CA VAL A 106 35.31 9.69 3.83
C VAL A 106 36.44 10.16 2.91
N ALA A 107 36.17 11.11 2.02
CA ALA A 107 37.20 11.66 1.12
C ALA A 107 38.19 12.60 1.84
N GLU A 108 37.79 13.26 2.94
CA GLU A 108 38.71 14.07 3.76
C GLU A 108 39.62 13.22 4.67
N GLU A 109 39.22 11.99 5.05
CA GLU A 109 40.06 11.10 5.88
C GLU A 109 41.15 10.35 5.08
N GLU A 110 41.02 10.20 3.75
CA GLU A 110 42.04 9.53 2.91
C GLU A 110 43.12 10.47 2.36
N GLU A 111 42.98 11.80 2.51
CA GLU A 111 43.96 12.79 2.00
C GLU A 111 44.98 13.27 3.07
N GLU A 112 44.79 12.89 4.35
CA GLU A 112 45.68 13.23 5.49
C GLU A 112 46.52 12.04 6.03
N ALA A 113 46.62 10.91 5.31
CA ALA A 113 47.40 9.73 5.72
C ALA A 113 48.73 9.55 4.96
#